data_AF-A0A671M899-F1
#
_entry.id   AF-A0A671M899-F1
#
_cell.length_a   1.000
_cell.length_b   1.000
_cell.length_c   1.000
_cell.angle_alpha   90.00
_cell.angle_beta   90.00
_cell.angle_gamma   90.00
#
_symmetry.space_group_name_H-M   'P 1'
#
loop_
_entity.id
_entity.type
_entity.pdbx_description
1 polymer ?
#
loop_
_entity_poly.entity_id
_entity_poly.type
_entity_poly.pdbx_seq_one_letter_code
_entity_poly.pdbx_strand_id
1 'polypeptide(L)'
;MHLQNLYNYKIFSDNCSIILLYFIFIIYHWFFISETFCQLGPKLTKVFRMYLNILFPKKRGRSLTTSQQEPLKKGDMIRFFIFFLHPIKMENPYKTPPKTCILCNITVDFRNVQLLSQFISPHTGRIYGRHITGLCGRKHKEVSKAIKKARSMGFMSVTLKDPQFIKDPDICGIKHFE
;
A
#
# COMPACT_ATOMS: atom_id res chain seq x y z
N MET A 1 -70.19 34.16 3.99
CA MET A 1 -69.31 33.42 3.05
C MET A 1 -68.45 34.43 2.34
N HIS A 2 -67.19 34.06 2.05
CA HIS A 2 -66.11 34.91 1.52
C HIS A 2 -65.47 35.87 2.52
N LEU A 3 -64.43 35.41 3.23
CA LEU A 3 -63.17 36.13 3.47
C LEU A 3 -62.14 35.22 4.21
N GLN A 4 -62.01 33.95 3.80
CA GLN A 4 -60.93 33.04 4.26
C GLN A 4 -60.01 32.55 3.13
N ASN A 5 -60.24 32.97 1.88
CA ASN A 5 -59.51 32.44 0.72
C ASN A 5 -58.31 33.27 0.23
N LEU A 6 -57.88 34.31 0.95
CA LEU A 6 -56.73 35.13 0.53
C LEU A 6 -55.44 34.91 1.35
N TYR A 7 -55.49 34.27 2.52
CA TYR A 7 -54.27 33.98 3.29
C TYR A 7 -53.62 32.63 2.97
N ASN A 8 -54.34 31.71 2.32
CA ASN A 8 -53.80 30.39 1.95
C ASN A 8 -53.03 30.38 0.61
N TYR A 9 -53.13 31.43 -0.21
CA TYR A 9 -52.39 31.50 -1.48
C TYR A 9 -50.97 32.05 -1.36
N LYS A 10 -50.58 32.62 -0.21
CA LYS A 10 -49.23 33.17 -0.01
C LYS A 10 -48.28 32.26 0.75
N ILE A 11 -48.76 31.23 1.44
CA ILE A 11 -47.93 30.25 2.16
C ILE A 11 -47.53 29.05 1.27
N PHE A 12 -48.15 28.89 0.09
CA PHE A 12 -47.79 27.82 -0.86
C PHE A 12 -46.59 28.17 -1.77
N SER A 13 -46.03 29.38 -1.66
CA SER A 13 -44.90 29.82 -2.50
C SER A 13 -43.51 29.72 -1.83
N ASP A 14 -43.45 29.56 -0.50
CA ASP A 14 -42.18 29.70 0.23
C ASP A 14 -41.51 28.35 0.61
N ASN A 15 -42.25 27.24 0.52
CA ASN A 15 -41.73 25.90 0.85
C ASN A 15 -41.05 25.18 -0.33
N CYS A 16 -41.33 25.58 -1.58
CA CYS A 16 -40.64 25.01 -2.75
C CYS A 16 -39.23 25.59 -2.92
N SER A 17 -39.03 26.86 -2.56
CA SER A 17 -37.73 27.54 -2.65
C SER A 17 -36.71 26.96 -1.69
N ILE A 18 -37.11 26.59 -0.47
CA ILE A 18 -36.22 26.01 0.54
C ILE A 18 -35.79 24.58 0.14
N ILE A 19 -36.70 23.78 -0.40
CA ILE A 19 -36.39 22.41 -0.84
C ILE A 19 -35.46 22.42 -2.05
N LEU A 20 -35.68 23.33 -3.01
CA LEU A 20 -34.78 23.53 -4.15
C LEU A 20 -33.40 24.01 -3.70
N LEU A 21 -33.33 24.97 -2.77
CA LEU A 21 -32.05 25.42 -2.21
C LEU A 21 -31.31 24.31 -1.44
N TYR A 22 -32.03 23.43 -0.73
CA TYR A 22 -31.43 22.28 -0.05
C TYR A 22 -30.87 21.25 -1.04
N PHE A 23 -31.61 20.97 -2.12
CA PHE A 23 -31.13 20.07 -3.18
C PHE A 23 -29.94 20.65 -3.94
N ILE A 24 -29.98 21.95 -4.22
CA ILE A 24 -28.88 22.68 -4.86
C ILE A 24 -27.65 22.70 -3.94
N PHE A 25 -27.82 22.89 -2.63
CA PHE A 25 -26.73 22.83 -1.65
C PHE A 25 -26.14 21.42 -1.54
N ILE A 26 -26.96 20.36 -1.57
CA ILE A 26 -26.49 18.97 -1.59
C ILE A 26 -25.75 18.65 -2.89
N ILE A 27 -26.24 19.12 -4.04
CA ILE A 27 -25.58 18.91 -5.33
C ILE A 27 -24.25 19.68 -5.39
N TYR A 28 -24.21 20.93 -4.95
CA TYR A 28 -22.96 21.70 -4.89
C TYR A 28 -21.97 21.13 -3.89
N HIS A 29 -22.42 20.60 -2.74
CA HIS A 29 -21.54 19.94 -1.77
C HIS A 29 -21.02 18.60 -2.31
N TRP A 30 -21.83 17.85 -3.06
CA TRP A 30 -21.41 16.62 -3.75
C TRP A 30 -20.43 16.91 -4.89
N PHE A 31 -20.65 18.00 -5.63
CA PHE A 31 -19.78 18.45 -6.72
C PHE A 31 -18.43 18.95 -6.17
N PHE A 32 -18.43 19.74 -5.09
CA PHE A 32 -17.21 20.23 -4.43
C PHE A 32 -16.39 19.13 -3.75
N ILE A 33 -17.04 18.09 -3.23
CA ILE A 33 -16.36 16.87 -2.75
C ILE A 33 -15.71 16.10 -3.92
N SER A 34 -16.24 16.20 -5.15
CA SER A 34 -15.68 15.47 -6.30
C SER A 34 -14.42 16.14 -6.86
N GLU A 35 -14.31 17.47 -6.82
CA GLU A 35 -13.10 18.19 -7.28
C GLU A 35 -11.92 18.08 -6.31
N THR A 36 -12.17 17.99 -5.00
CA THR A 36 -11.12 17.87 -3.98
C THR A 36 -10.49 16.47 -3.89
N PHE A 37 -11.14 15.44 -4.45
CA PHE A 37 -10.62 14.07 -4.48
C PHE A 37 -9.55 13.82 -5.56
N CYS A 38 -9.33 14.75 -6.50
CA CYS A 38 -8.40 14.54 -7.60
C CYS A 38 -6.92 14.86 -7.23
N GLN A 39 -6.67 15.54 -6.11
CA GLN A 39 -5.31 15.90 -5.66
C GLN A 39 -4.74 14.99 -4.55
N LEU A 40 -5.58 14.18 -3.88
CA LEU A 40 -5.13 13.23 -2.88
C LEU A 40 -5.19 11.80 -3.44
N GLY A 41 -4.01 11.27 -3.76
CA GLY A 41 -3.82 9.97 -4.40
C GLY A 41 -4.42 8.75 -3.66
N PRO A 42 -4.15 7.52 -4.14
CA PRO A 42 -4.92 6.28 -3.85
C PRO A 42 -4.93 5.79 -2.39
N LYS A 43 -4.35 6.54 -1.45
CA LYS A 43 -4.31 6.22 -0.02
C LYS A 43 -5.58 6.64 0.73
N LEU A 44 -6.31 7.68 0.27
CA LEU A 44 -7.51 8.16 0.97
C LEU A 44 -8.77 7.30 0.74
N THR A 45 -8.84 6.60 -0.41
CA THR A 45 -10.04 5.82 -0.80
C THR A 45 -10.29 4.61 0.10
N LYS A 46 -9.23 4.00 0.67
CA LYS A 46 -9.36 2.91 1.65
C LYS A 46 -9.94 3.38 2.99
N VAL A 47 -9.50 4.55 3.46
CA VAL A 47 -9.96 5.12 4.73
C VAL A 47 -11.43 5.56 4.63
N PHE A 48 -11.82 6.19 3.51
CA PHE A 48 -13.20 6.63 3.29
C PHE A 48 -14.19 5.46 3.15
N ARG A 49 -13.79 4.40 2.43
CA ARG A 49 -14.59 3.16 2.30
C ARG A 49 -14.71 2.40 3.63
N MET A 50 -13.70 2.48 4.49
CA MET A 50 -13.75 1.92 5.85
C MET A 50 -14.73 2.68 6.73
N TYR A 51 -14.70 4.02 6.72
CA TYR A 51 -15.62 4.86 7.49
C TYR A 51 -17.09 4.62 7.13
N LEU A 52 -17.41 4.49 5.84
CA LEU A 52 -18.78 4.19 5.39
C LEU A 52 -19.29 2.81 5.87
N ASN A 53 -18.43 1.80 5.96
CA ASN A 53 -18.81 0.48 6.47
C ASN A 53 -19.03 0.45 7.99
N ILE A 54 -18.36 1.34 8.74
CA ILE A 54 -18.55 1.51 10.19
C ILE A 54 -19.86 2.27 10.47
N LEU A 55 -20.15 3.31 9.68
CA LEU A 55 -21.36 4.14 9.83
C LEU A 55 -22.64 3.48 9.30
N PHE A 56 -22.55 2.62 8.28
CA PHE A 56 -23.69 1.88 7.72
C PHE A 56 -23.39 0.38 7.64
N PRO A 57 -23.53 -0.38 8.74
CA PRO A 57 -23.41 -1.84 8.67
C PRO A 57 -24.57 -2.39 7.83
N LYS A 58 -24.27 -2.82 6.59
CA LYS A 58 -25.23 -3.50 5.72
C LYS A 58 -25.72 -4.76 6.45
N LYS A 59 -26.94 -4.73 7.02
CA LYS A 59 -27.61 -5.93 7.54
C LYS A 59 -27.76 -6.91 6.39
N ARG A 60 -26.82 -7.86 6.32
CA ARG A 60 -26.88 -8.97 5.38
C ARG A 60 -27.75 -10.03 6.05
N GLY A 61 -29.05 -10.01 5.74
CA GLY A 61 -29.95 -11.07 6.16
C GLY A 61 -29.58 -12.38 5.48
N ARG A 62 -29.39 -13.44 6.26
CA ARG A 62 -29.64 -14.83 5.84
C ARG A 62 -29.92 -15.72 7.07
N SER A 63 -30.89 -16.61 6.88
CA SER A 63 -31.77 -17.36 7.79
C SER A 63 -31.17 -18.16 8.97
N LEU A 64 -32.09 -18.46 9.91
CA LEU A 64 -31.97 -19.09 11.24
C LEU A 64 -31.58 -20.58 11.27
N THR A 65 -30.98 -21.03 12.38
CA THR A 65 -31.43 -22.20 13.16
C THR A 65 -31.17 -22.02 14.66
N THR A 66 -32.27 -21.97 15.43
CA THR A 66 -32.57 -22.47 16.79
C THR A 66 -31.52 -22.48 17.92
N SER A 67 -31.96 -21.89 19.06
CA SER A 67 -31.39 -21.89 20.44
C SER A 67 -30.05 -21.16 20.59
N GLN A 68 -29.90 -20.04 21.29
CA GLN A 68 -30.51 -19.60 22.54
C GLN A 68 -30.70 -18.07 22.51
N GLN A 69 -31.87 -17.59 22.90
CA GLN A 69 -32.03 -16.18 23.29
C GLN A 69 -31.63 -16.06 24.76
N GLU A 70 -30.44 -15.52 25.03
CA GLU A 70 -30.13 -14.99 26.36
C GLU A 70 -30.82 -13.62 26.51
N PRO A 71 -31.55 -13.37 27.62
CA PRO A 71 -32.23 -12.09 27.82
C PRO A 71 -31.22 -10.94 28.01
N LEU A 72 -31.37 -9.88 27.20
CA LEU A 72 -30.65 -8.62 27.32
C LEU A 72 -30.76 -8.06 28.74
N LYS A 73 -29.66 -8.11 29.50
CA LYS A 73 -29.59 -7.45 30.81
C LYS A 73 -29.23 -5.98 30.64
N LYS A 74 -29.82 -5.17 31.52
CA LYS A 74 -29.83 -3.69 31.57
C LYS A 74 -28.45 -2.99 31.70
N GLY A 75 -27.34 -3.68 31.42
CA GLY A 75 -25.96 -3.18 31.54
C GLY A 75 -25.25 -2.84 30.22
N ASP A 76 -25.91 -3.00 29.07
CA ASP A 76 -25.23 -3.00 27.76
C ASP A 76 -24.89 -1.62 27.15
N MET A 77 -25.29 -0.52 27.80
CA MET A 77 -24.92 0.83 27.34
C MET A 77 -23.42 1.14 27.54
N ILE A 78 -22.79 0.55 28.56
CA ILE A 78 -21.35 0.71 28.81
C ILE A 78 -20.54 -0.02 27.72
N ARG A 79 -21.05 -1.15 27.20
CA ARG A 79 -20.38 -1.95 26.16
C ARG A 79 -20.37 -1.25 24.80
N PHE A 80 -21.43 -0.48 24.48
CA PHE A 80 -21.48 0.38 23.29
C PHE A 80 -20.54 1.58 23.39
N PHE A 81 -20.42 2.19 24.58
CA PHE A 81 -19.52 3.33 24.80
C PHE A 81 -18.04 2.89 24.80
N ILE A 82 -17.74 1.72 25.38
CA ILE A 82 -16.41 1.10 25.36
C ILE A 82 -15.99 0.72 23.92
N PHE A 83 -16.91 0.34 23.04
CA PHE A 83 -16.58 0.05 21.63
C PHE A 83 -16.01 1.26 20.86
N PHE A 84 -16.44 2.48 21.19
CA PHE A 84 -15.93 3.72 20.55
C PHE A 84 -14.60 4.23 21.14
N LEU A 85 -14.27 3.85 22.37
CA LEU A 85 -13.00 4.23 23.03
C LEU A 85 -11.85 3.25 22.76
N HIS A 86 -12.11 2.12 22.13
CA HIS A 86 -11.06 1.17 21.76
C HIS A 86 -10.54 1.47 20.35
N PRO A 87 -9.21 1.63 20.18
CA PRO A 87 -8.65 1.77 18.85
C PRO A 87 -9.00 0.54 18.02
N ILE A 88 -9.56 0.79 16.83
CA ILE A 88 -9.89 -0.26 15.86
C ILE A 88 -8.59 -1.05 15.60
N LYS A 89 -8.61 -2.36 15.88
CA LYS A 89 -7.49 -3.25 15.54
C LYS A 89 -7.42 -3.36 14.02
N MET A 90 -6.61 -2.51 13.40
CA MET A 90 -6.34 -2.49 11.96
C MET A 90 -4.85 -2.66 11.69
N GLU A 91 -4.49 -3.27 10.55
CA GLU A 91 -3.11 -3.25 10.08
C GLU A 91 -2.68 -1.81 9.81
N ASN A 92 -1.42 -1.47 10.14
CA ASN A 92 -0.92 -0.10 10.01
C ASN A 92 -1.01 0.38 8.54
N PRO A 93 -1.88 1.36 8.22
CA PRO A 93 -2.09 1.84 6.85
C PRO A 93 -0.92 2.70 6.34
N TYR A 94 -0.05 3.16 7.23
CA TYR A 94 1.15 3.95 6.90
C TYR A 94 2.40 3.10 6.73
N LYS A 95 2.28 1.76 6.80
CA LYS A 95 3.41 0.85 6.60
C LYS A 95 3.94 0.98 5.17
N THR A 96 5.19 1.40 5.05
CA THR A 96 5.89 1.41 3.76
C THR A 96 6.17 -0.01 3.28
N PRO A 97 6.17 -0.26 1.96
CA PRO A 97 6.53 -1.57 1.44
C PRO A 97 7.97 -1.90 1.86
N PRO A 98 8.27 -3.19 2.11
CA PRO A 98 9.62 -3.60 2.47
C PRO A 98 10.58 -3.25 1.33
N LYS A 99 11.77 -2.76 1.69
CA LYS A 99 12.84 -2.48 0.72
C LYS A 99 13.28 -3.79 0.07
N THR A 100 13.30 -3.83 -1.25
CA THR A 100 13.78 -4.99 -2.02
C THR A 100 15.20 -4.75 -2.51
N CYS A 101 15.96 -5.84 -2.69
CA CYS A 101 17.28 -5.81 -3.29
C CYS A 101 17.22 -5.67 -4.83
N ILE A 102 18.32 -5.23 -5.44
CA ILE A 102 18.45 -5.02 -6.89
C ILE A 102 18.16 -6.32 -7.68
N LEU A 103 18.56 -7.47 -7.13
CA LEU A 103 18.46 -8.79 -7.78
C LEU A 103 17.23 -9.61 -7.36
N CYS A 104 16.30 -9.04 -6.59
CA CYS A 104 15.26 -9.84 -5.94
C CYS A 104 14.28 -10.50 -6.93
N ASN A 105 14.05 -9.89 -8.10
CA ASN A 105 13.18 -10.41 -9.15
C ASN A 105 13.93 -10.95 -10.38
N ILE A 106 15.25 -11.07 -10.30
CA ILE A 106 16.11 -11.46 -11.42
C ILE A 106 16.71 -12.84 -11.15
N THR A 107 16.69 -13.72 -12.15
CA THR A 107 17.32 -15.04 -12.10
C THR A 107 18.82 -14.94 -12.33
N VAL A 108 19.63 -15.56 -11.46
CA VAL A 108 21.10 -15.47 -11.55
C VAL A 108 21.65 -16.75 -12.16
N ASP A 109 22.21 -16.63 -13.36
CA ASP A 109 22.87 -17.71 -14.08
C ASP A 109 24.39 -17.60 -14.01
N PHE A 110 25.08 -18.75 -13.92
CA PHE A 110 26.55 -18.82 -13.95
C PHE A 110 27.16 -18.47 -15.31
N ARG A 111 26.36 -18.48 -16.38
CA ARG A 111 26.77 -18.13 -17.74
C ARG A 111 26.90 -16.62 -17.95
N ASN A 112 26.17 -15.82 -17.16
CA ASN A 112 26.20 -14.37 -17.27
C ASN A 112 27.41 -13.82 -16.49
N VAL A 113 28.58 -13.88 -17.12
CA VAL A 113 29.84 -13.42 -16.53
C VAL A 113 29.81 -11.92 -16.24
N GLN A 114 29.18 -11.12 -17.11
CA GLN A 114 29.07 -9.67 -16.95
C GLN A 114 28.40 -9.29 -15.64
N LEU A 115 27.22 -9.86 -15.35
CA LEU A 115 26.50 -9.61 -14.09
C LEU A 115 27.32 -10.07 -12.87
N LEU A 116 27.93 -11.24 -12.94
CA LEU A 116 28.68 -11.82 -11.82
C LEU A 116 29.98 -11.03 -11.54
N SER A 117 30.59 -10.46 -12.57
CA SER A 117 31.83 -9.69 -12.47
C SER A 117 31.67 -8.41 -11.64
N GLN A 118 30.45 -7.87 -11.55
CA GLN A 118 30.11 -6.69 -10.75
C GLN A 118 30.19 -6.94 -9.23
N PHE A 119 30.12 -8.21 -8.80
CA PHE A 119 30.18 -8.61 -7.39
C PHE A 119 31.59 -9.02 -6.93
N ILE A 120 32.60 -8.76 -7.75
CA ILE A 120 33.97 -9.21 -7.55
C ILE A 120 34.92 -8.02 -7.57
N SER A 121 35.94 -8.08 -6.72
CA SER A 121 37.01 -7.09 -6.70
C SER A 121 37.84 -7.10 -7.99
N PRO A 122 38.06 -5.93 -8.63
CA PRO A 122 38.79 -5.85 -9.89
C PRO A 122 40.23 -6.39 -9.76
N HIS A 123 40.94 -6.01 -8.69
CA HIS A 123 42.36 -6.36 -8.49
C HIS A 123 42.61 -7.71 -7.81
N THR A 124 41.68 -8.18 -6.97
CA THR A 124 41.92 -9.38 -6.13
C THR A 124 41.06 -10.57 -6.50
N GLY A 125 40.04 -10.40 -7.34
CA GLY A 125 39.12 -11.49 -7.67
C GLY A 125 38.31 -11.97 -6.45
N ARG A 126 38.29 -11.25 -5.34
CA ARG A 126 37.51 -11.63 -4.15
C ARG A 126 36.04 -11.27 -4.32
N ILE A 127 35.15 -12.17 -3.91
CA ILE A 127 33.69 -11.91 -3.91
C ILE A 127 33.39 -10.94 -2.76
N TYR A 128 32.68 -9.85 -3.05
CA TYR A 128 32.30 -8.88 -2.03
C TYR A 128 31.32 -9.45 -1.00
N GLY A 129 31.39 -8.97 0.23
CA GLY A 129 30.47 -9.36 1.30
C GLY A 129 29.07 -8.76 1.16
N ARG A 130 28.12 -9.25 1.97
CA ARG A 130 26.73 -8.75 1.97
C ARG A 130 26.63 -7.25 2.33
N HIS A 131 27.48 -6.77 3.25
CA HIS A 131 27.46 -5.37 3.69
C HIS A 131 27.86 -4.39 2.58
N ILE A 132 28.58 -4.86 1.56
CA ILE A 132 28.98 -4.09 0.38
C ILE A 132 27.91 -4.20 -0.71
N THR A 133 27.54 -5.43 -1.06
CA THR A 133 26.64 -5.71 -2.19
C THR A 133 25.19 -5.30 -1.95
N GLY A 134 24.78 -5.13 -0.69
CA GLY A 134 23.41 -4.74 -0.33
C GLY A 134 22.34 -5.78 -0.69
N LEU A 135 22.73 -7.02 -0.98
CA LEU A 135 21.80 -8.07 -1.42
C LEU A 135 21.13 -8.81 -0.27
N CYS A 136 19.91 -9.28 -0.53
CA CYS A 136 19.23 -10.24 0.33
C CYS A 136 20.07 -11.51 0.50
N GLY A 137 20.02 -12.14 1.67
CA GLY A 137 20.85 -13.31 1.96
C GLY A 137 20.65 -14.50 1.03
N ARG A 138 19.42 -14.69 0.55
CA ARG A 138 19.07 -15.71 -0.45
C ARG A 138 19.81 -15.47 -1.77
N LYS A 139 19.71 -14.24 -2.30
CA LYS A 139 20.33 -13.84 -3.57
C LYS A 139 21.85 -13.79 -3.48
N HIS A 140 22.41 -13.32 -2.36
CA HIS A 140 23.86 -13.32 -2.18
C HIS A 140 24.46 -14.74 -2.21
N LYS A 141 23.76 -15.73 -1.63
CA LYS A 141 24.17 -17.15 -1.69
C LYS A 141 24.05 -17.72 -3.11
N GLU A 142 23.00 -17.34 -3.85
CA GLU A 142 22.81 -17.71 -5.25
C GLU A 142 23.95 -17.17 -6.13
N VAL A 143 24.26 -15.87 -6.02
CA VAL A 143 25.39 -15.22 -6.71
C VAL A 143 26.72 -15.87 -6.36
N SER A 144 26.98 -16.12 -5.07
CA SER A 144 28.24 -16.76 -4.63
C SER A 144 28.40 -18.17 -5.20
N LYS A 145 27.31 -18.94 -5.30
CA LYS A 145 27.33 -20.26 -5.94
C LYS A 145 27.55 -20.15 -7.45
N ALA A 146 26.89 -19.21 -8.11
CA ALA A 146 27.04 -18.97 -9.54
C ALA A 146 28.48 -18.56 -9.90
N ILE A 147 29.11 -17.67 -9.12
CA ILE A 147 30.53 -17.29 -9.30
C ILE A 147 31.45 -18.49 -9.15
N LYS A 148 31.28 -19.28 -8.07
CA LYS A 148 32.10 -20.48 -7.85
C LYS A 148 31.93 -21.49 -8.99
N LYS A 149 30.71 -21.67 -9.50
CA LYS A 149 30.42 -22.53 -10.64
C LYS A 149 31.05 -22.01 -11.93
N ALA A 150 30.93 -20.71 -12.21
CA ALA A 150 31.54 -20.07 -13.37
C ALA A 150 33.06 -20.23 -13.36
N ARG A 151 33.69 -20.09 -12.19
CA ARG A 151 35.13 -20.34 -11.98
C ARG A 151 35.51 -21.79 -12.26
N SER A 152 34.77 -22.75 -11.71
CA SER A 152 35.06 -24.18 -11.94
C SER A 152 34.89 -24.59 -13.41
N MET A 153 34.01 -23.92 -14.14
CA MET A 153 33.74 -24.20 -15.56
C MET A 153 34.63 -23.38 -16.52
N GLY A 154 35.50 -22.50 -15.99
CA GLY A 154 36.39 -21.68 -16.81
C GLY A 154 35.75 -20.46 -17.49
N PHE A 155 34.51 -20.09 -17.12
CA PHE A 155 33.87 -18.88 -17.64
C PHE A 155 34.41 -17.58 -17.00
N MET A 156 35.03 -17.69 -15.83
CA MET A 156 35.50 -16.53 -15.07
C MET A 156 36.80 -16.85 -14.33
N SER A 157 37.74 -15.91 -14.35
CA SER A 157 38.99 -15.98 -13.60
C SER A 157 38.79 -15.91 -12.08
N VAL A 158 39.71 -16.56 -11.35
CA VAL A 158 39.69 -16.58 -9.87
C VAL A 158 40.44 -15.40 -9.28
N THR A 159 41.54 -14.99 -9.93
CA THR A 159 42.53 -14.04 -9.41
C THR A 159 42.24 -12.59 -9.74
N LEU A 160 41.83 -12.29 -10.97
CA LEU A 160 41.58 -10.93 -11.47
C LEU A 160 40.22 -10.86 -12.16
N LYS A 161 39.59 -9.69 -12.22
CA LYS A 161 38.44 -9.44 -13.10
C LYS A 161 38.90 -9.31 -14.55
N ASP A 162 38.07 -9.75 -15.50
CA ASP A 162 38.36 -9.58 -16.94
C ASP A 162 38.41 -8.08 -17.30
N PRO A 163 39.46 -7.61 -18.01
CA PRO A 163 39.59 -6.23 -18.49
C PRO A 163 38.36 -5.69 -19.21
N GLN A 164 37.60 -6.55 -19.90
CA GLN A 164 36.40 -6.14 -20.63
C GLN A 164 35.29 -5.60 -19.70
N PHE A 165 35.19 -6.14 -18.49
CA PHE A 165 34.14 -5.78 -17.53
C PHE A 165 34.58 -4.75 -16.50
N ILE A 166 35.82 -4.25 -16.55
CA ILE A 166 36.31 -3.25 -15.59
C ILE A 166 35.56 -1.92 -15.74
N LYS A 167 35.13 -1.57 -16.95
CA LYS A 167 34.45 -0.30 -17.27
C LYS A 167 32.93 -0.33 -17.03
N ASP A 168 32.39 -1.45 -16.55
CA ASP A 168 30.97 -1.57 -16.23
C ASP A 168 30.59 -0.68 -15.03
N PRO A 169 29.33 -0.20 -14.94
CA PRO A 169 28.89 0.62 -13.81
C PRO A 169 28.94 -0.15 -12.49
N ASP A 170 29.54 0.47 -11.46
CA ASP A 170 29.70 -0.14 -10.15
C ASP A 170 28.42 -0.09 -9.30
N ILE A 171 27.76 -1.24 -9.14
CA ILE A 171 26.60 -1.42 -8.27
C ILE A 171 26.94 -1.40 -6.77
N CYS A 172 28.19 -1.69 -6.42
CA CYS A 172 28.64 -1.84 -5.04
C CYS A 172 29.06 -0.52 -4.39
N GLY A 173 29.16 0.57 -5.15
CA GLY A 173 29.50 1.91 -4.63
C GLY A 173 30.86 2.00 -3.95
N ILE A 174 31.79 1.10 -4.26
CA ILE A 174 33.14 1.08 -3.69
C ILE A 174 34.01 1.99 -4.53
N LYS A 175 34.76 2.89 -3.88
CA LYS A 175 35.80 3.66 -4.54
C LYS A 175 37.09 2.84 -4.52
N HIS A 176 37.53 2.41 -5.69
CA HIS A 176 38.88 1.88 -5.86
C HIS A 176 39.83 3.06 -5.98
N PHE A 177 40.88 3.09 -5.17
CA PHE A 177 41.97 4.04 -5.35
C PHE A 177 42.86 3.48 -6.46
N GLU A 178 42.80 4.11 -7.64
CA GLU A 178 43.74 3.91 -8.74
C GLU A 178 45.06 4.63 -8.49
#